data_AF-A0A3D1RG09-F1
#
_entry.id   AF-A0A3D1RG09-F1
#
_cell.length_a   1.000
_cell.length_b   1.000
_cell.length_c   1.000
_cell.angle_alpha   90.00
_cell.angle_beta   90.00
_cell.angle_gamma   90.00
#
_symmetry.space_group_name_H-M   'P 1'
#
loop_
_entity.id
_entity.type
_entity.pdbx_description
1 polymer ?
#
loop_
_entity_poly.entity_id
_entity_poly.type
_entity_poly.pdbx_seq_one_letter_code
_entity_poly.pdbx_strand_id
1 'polypeptide(L)' 'LTLEFNITTIINTHDMNSVMEIGENILFLVDGKKEWDGNSEDIILSKNEKLNKFIFASQFLQDAK' A
#
# COMPACT_ATOMS: atom_id res chain seq x y z
N LEU A 1 9.18 9.69 6.52
CA LEU A 1 10.31 8.74 6.68
C LEU A 1 11.46 9.44 7.41
N THR A 2 12.31 8.72 8.14
CA THR A 2 13.46 9.27 8.88
C THR A 2 14.66 9.56 7.96
N LEU A 3 14.40 10.27 6.86
CA LEU A 3 15.38 10.56 5.79
C LEU A 3 16.55 11.41 6.30
N GLU A 4 16.27 12.31 7.26
CA GLU A 4 17.27 13.18 7.88
C GLU A 4 18.39 12.41 8.61
N PHE A 5 18.12 11.16 9.02
CA PHE A 5 19.09 10.29 9.68
C PHE A 5 19.64 9.18 8.78
N ASN A 6 19.25 9.15 7.51
CA ASN A 6 19.62 8.09 6.55
C ASN A 6 19.33 6.66 7.08
N ILE A 7 18.24 6.50 7.83
CA ILE A 7 17.82 5.21 8.40
C ILE A 7 16.87 4.51 7.43
N THR A 8 17.18 3.25 7.10
CA THR A 8 16.23 2.36 6.43
C THR A 8 15.05 2.08 7.36
N THR A 9 13.87 2.58 6.99
CA THR A 9 12.65 2.39 7.76
C THR A 9 11.77 1.35 7.10
N ILE A 10 11.34 0.34 7.85
CA ILE A 10 10.32 -0.62 7.43
C ILE A 10 9.09 -0.38 8.29
N ILE A 11 7.93 -0.20 7.65
CA ILE A 11 6.66 0.06 8.31
C ILE A 11 5.70 -1.06 7.92
N ASN A 12 5.08 -1.70 8.91
CA ASN A 12 3.97 -2.61 8.70
C ASN A 12 2.69 -1.92 9.20
N THR A 13 1.74 -1.68 8.30
CA THR A 13 0.49 -0.99 8.61
C THR A 13 -0.65 -1.50 7.73
N HIS A 14 -1.87 -1.30 8.22
CA HIS A 14 -3.12 -1.51 7.47
C HIS A 14 -3.81 -0.18 7.12
N ASP A 15 -3.27 0.95 7.59
CA ASP A 15 -3.78 2.28 7.25
C ASP A 15 -3.33 2.68 5.85
N MET A 16 -4.29 2.69 4.92
CA MET A 16 -4.03 3.00 3.52
C MET A 16 -3.67 4.46 3.31
N ASN A 17 -4.19 5.42 4.09
CA ASN A 17 -3.89 6.83 3.87
C ASN A 17 -2.38 7.10 4.01
N SER A 18 -1.78 6.55 5.07
CA SER A 18 -0.33 6.59 5.27
C SER A 18 0.42 5.87 4.14
N VAL A 19 -0.04 4.70 3.69
CA VAL A 19 0.58 3.95 2.60
C VAL A 19 0.58 4.74 1.29
N MET A 20 -0.53 5.44 0.99
CA MET A 20 -0.66 6.30 -0.19
C MET A 20 0.28 7.51 -0.13
N GLU A 21 0.47 8.10 1.04
CA GLU A 21 1.24 9.33 1.20
C GLU A 21 2.76 9.10 1.23
N ILE A 22 3.22 8.03 1.90
CA ILE A 22 4.66 7.82 2.17
C ILE A 22 5.24 6.49 1.65
N GLY A 23 4.45 5.69 0.92
CA GLY A 23 4.84 4.37 0.43
C GLY A 23 5.75 4.40 -0.80
N GLU A 24 7.06 4.40 -0.60
CA GLU A 24 8.06 4.33 -1.69
C GLU A 24 8.23 2.91 -2.25
N ASN A 25 8.29 1.90 -1.37
CA ASN A 25 8.37 0.49 -1.72
C ASN A 25 7.37 -0.27 -0.84
N ILE A 26 6.31 -0.78 -1.46
CA ILE A 26 5.18 -1.41 -0.80
C ILE A 26 5.16 -2.89 -1.15
N LEU A 27 4.96 -3.73 -0.13
CA LEU A 27 4.80 -5.16 -0.27
C LEU A 27 3.48 -5.58 0.36
N PHE A 28 2.55 -6.07 -0.48
CA PHE A 28 1.29 -6.61 0.00
C PHE A 28 1.39 -8.13 0.12
N LEU A 29 1.16 -8.62 1.35
CA LEU A 29 1.23 -10.04 1.69
C LEU A 29 -0.17 -10.61 1.91
N VAL A 30 -0.44 -11.77 1.33
CA VAL A 30 -1.66 -12.56 1.58
C VAL A 30 -1.23 -13.99 1.89
N ASP A 31 -1.70 -14.54 3.01
CA ASP A 31 -1.41 -15.91 3.45
C ASP A 31 0.09 -16.25 3.45
N GLY A 32 0.91 -15.30 3.88
CA GLY A 32 2.37 -15.46 3.95
C GLY A 32 3.10 -15.42 2.60
N LYS A 33 2.40 -15.07 1.50
CA LYS A 33 2.98 -14.92 0.17
C LYS A 33 2.94 -13.47 -0.28
N LYS A 34 3.97 -13.06 -1.04
CA LYS A 34 3.93 -11.82 -1.81
C LYS A 34 2.82 -11.90 -2.85
N GLU A 35 1.77 -11.15 -2.62
CA GLU A 35 0.62 -11.03 -3.53
C GLU A 35 0.81 -9.88 -4.51
N TRP A 36 1.43 -8.78 -4.06
CA TRP A 36 1.71 -7.61 -4.89
C TRP A 36 2.89 -6.81 -4.35
N ASP A 37 3.59 -6.11 -5.24
CA ASP A 37 4.63 -5.12 -4.93
C ASP A 37 4.58 -3.94 -5.90
N GLY A 38 4.99 -2.78 -5.42
CA GLY A 38 5.01 -1.52 -6.19
C GLY A 38 5.17 -0.32 -5.27
N ASN A 39 4.81 0.87 -5.75
CA ASN A 39 4.78 2.11 -4.97
C ASN A 39 3.35 2.66 -4.82
N SER A 40 3.21 3.82 -4.19
CA SER A 40 1.91 4.47 -3.96
C SER A 40 1.18 4.91 -5.23
N GLU A 41 1.87 5.13 -6.35
CA GLU A 41 1.23 5.41 -7.64
C GLU A 41 0.68 4.11 -8.27
N ASP A 42 1.47 3.03 -8.19
CA ASP A 42 1.11 1.73 -8.76
C ASP A 42 -0.10 1.10 -8.05
N ILE A 43 -0.26 1.37 -6.76
CA ILE A 43 -1.28 0.72 -5.92
C ILE A 43 -2.71 1.10 -6.35
N ILE A 44 -2.94 2.36 -6.77
CA ILE A 44 -4.26 2.86 -7.25
C ILE A 44 -4.60 2.23 -8.60
N LEU A 45 -3.60 2.08 -9.46
CA LEU A 45 -3.75 1.56 -10.82
C LEU A 45 -3.66 0.03 -10.88
N SER A 46 -3.49 -0.62 -9.73
CA SER A 46 -3.28 -2.05 -9.67
C SER A 46 -4.48 -2.82 -10.21
N LYS A 47 -4.19 -3.84 -11.01
CA LYS A 47 -5.18 -4.81 -11.50
C LYS A 47 -5.32 -6.02 -10.58
N ASN A 48 -4.59 -6.07 -9.46
CA ASN A 48 -4.67 -7.19 -8.52
C ASN A 48 -6.01 -7.14 -7.78
N GLU A 49 -6.85 -8.14 -8.00
CA GLU A 49 -8.20 -8.20 -7.42
C GLU A 49 -8.20 -8.30 -5.89
N LYS A 50 -7.25 -9.03 -5.28
CA LYS A 50 -7.17 -9.16 -3.83
C LYS A 50 -6.76 -7.86 -3.16
N LEU A 51 -5.76 -7.18 -3.76
CA LEU A 51 -5.33 -5.86 -3.31
C LEU A 51 -6.46 -4.84 -3.45
N ASN A 52 -7.11 -4.79 -4.61
CA ASN A 52 -8.26 -3.90 -4.82
C ASN A 52 -9.39 -4.20 -3.81
N LYS A 53 -9.70 -5.48 -3.57
CA LYS A 53 -10.70 -5.86 -2.57
C LYS A 53 -10.31 -5.42 -1.16
N PHE A 54 -9.02 -5.42 -0.82
CA PHE A 54 -8.52 -4.94 0.46
C PHE A 54 -8.62 -3.42 0.59
N ILE A 55 -8.18 -2.67 -0.41
CA ILE A 55 -8.22 -1.20 -0.46
C ILE A 55 -9.69 -0.71 -0.44
N PHE A 56 -10.53 -1.25 -1.33
CA PHE A 56 -11.91 -0.82 -1.51
C PHE A 56 -12.92 -1.52 -0.58
N ALA A 57 -12.44 -2.23 0.45
CA ALA A 57 -13.30 -2.81 1.48
C ALA A 57 -14.05 -1.74 2.29
N SER A 58 -13.51 -0.52 2.36
CA SER A 58 -14.18 0.63 2.97
C SER A 58 -14.87 1.49 1.90
N GLN A 59 -16.10 1.94 2.19
CA GLN A 59 -16.91 2.78 1.30
C GLN A 59 -16.16 4.05 0.83
N PHE A 60 -15.26 4.57 1.67
CA PHE A 60 -14.50 5.80 1.43
C PHE A 60 -13.57 5.74 0.20
N LEU A 61 -13.00 4.56 -0.11
CA LEU A 61 -12.06 4.43 -1.22
C LEU A 61 -12.76 4.14 -2.56
N GLN A 62 -14.06 3.80 -2.55
CA GLN A 62 -14.81 3.51 -3.79
C GLN A 62 -14.98 4.77 -4.67
N ASP A 63 -14.97 5.96 -4.07
CA ASP A 63 -15.18 7.23 -4.76
C ASP A 63 -13.91 7.77 -5.45
N ALA A 64 -12.74 7.17 -5.20
CA ALA A 64 -11.45 7.60 -5.74
C ALA A 64 -11.07 6.96 -7.09
N LYS A 65 -11.95 6.13 -7.66
CA LYS A 65 -11.78 5.45 -8.95
C LYS A 65 -12.55 6.15 -10.06
#